data_AF-A0A1Y5FV07-F1
#
_entry.id   AF-A0A1Y5FV07-F1
#
_cell.length_a   1.000
_cell.length_b   1.000
_cell.length_c   1.000
_cell.angle_alpha   90.00
_cell.angle_beta   90.00
_cell.angle_gamma   90.00
#
_symmetry.space_group_name_H-M   'P 1'
#
loop_
_entity.id
_entity.type
_entity.pdbx_description
1 polymer ?
#
loop_
_entity_poly.entity_id
_entity_poly.type
_entity_poly.pdbx_seq_one_letter_code
_entity_poly.pdbx_strand_id
1 'polypeptide(L)'
;MPTTVNVSLSDKFSYSRFNDDPKSIIHQMIMMDAVRFTPAEDAILAWILSLPNELDPALAAERLLNKYEDKAVKSNEGALKTLSFLRQTAEYPQSRLSRCRRNSRTRRRYHS
;
A
#
# COMPACT_ATOMS: atom_id res chain seq x y z
N MET A 1 -15.37 46.96 -15.94
CA MET A 1 -14.20 46.06 -16.03
C MET A 1 -14.27 45.07 -14.88
N PRO A 2 -14.80 43.85 -15.08
CA PRO A 2 -14.81 42.85 -14.03
C PRO A 2 -13.46 42.11 -14.01
N THR A 3 -12.73 42.22 -12.91
CA THR A 3 -11.50 41.47 -12.63
C THR A 3 -11.86 40.00 -12.43
N THR A 4 -11.47 39.16 -13.39
CA THR A 4 -11.52 37.70 -13.26
C THR A 4 -10.54 37.28 -12.17
N VAL A 5 -11.07 36.97 -10.99
CA VAL A 5 -10.31 36.25 -9.95
C VAL A 5 -9.96 34.88 -10.50
N ASN A 6 -8.69 34.72 -10.85
CA ASN A 6 -8.11 33.47 -11.32
C ASN A 6 -8.02 32.53 -10.11
N VAL A 7 -9.08 31.77 -9.85
CA VAL A 7 -9.13 30.78 -8.78
C VAL A 7 -8.23 29.62 -9.21
N SER A 8 -6.97 29.67 -8.76
CA SER A 8 -6.00 28.60 -8.92
C SER A 8 -6.54 27.33 -8.28
N LEU A 9 -7.01 26.40 -9.12
CA LEU A 9 -7.53 25.08 -8.74
C LEU A 9 -6.46 24.12 -8.18
N SER A 10 -5.22 24.57 -8.07
CA SER A 10 -4.05 23.76 -7.74
C SER A 10 -3.85 23.49 -6.25
N ASP A 11 -4.54 24.20 -5.35
CA ASP A 11 -4.38 24.03 -3.88
C ASP A 11 -5.42 23.10 -3.22
N LYS A 12 -6.29 22.46 -4.02
CA LYS A 12 -7.27 21.49 -3.50
C LYS A 12 -6.76 20.06 -3.38
N PHE A 13 -5.48 19.81 -3.63
CA PHE A 13 -4.80 18.65 -3.05
C PHE A 13 -4.31 19.02 -1.65
N SER A 14 -5.26 19.48 -0.83
CA SER A 14 -5.08 19.50 0.61
C SER A 14 -4.62 18.10 0.98
N TYR A 15 -3.43 18.04 1.56
CA TYR A 15 -2.84 16.86 2.15
C TYR A 15 -3.84 16.27 3.14
N SER A 16 -4.79 15.46 2.65
CA SER A 16 -5.30 14.37 3.45
C SER A 16 -4.03 13.63 3.83
N ARG A 17 -3.68 13.65 5.11
CA ARG A 17 -2.65 12.77 5.66
C ARG A 17 -3.16 11.37 5.34
N PHE A 18 -2.83 10.87 4.14
CA PHE A 18 -3.23 9.55 3.72
C PHE A 18 -2.67 8.64 4.79
N ASN A 19 -3.58 8.09 5.58
CA ASN A 19 -3.19 7.23 6.67
C ASN A 19 -2.74 5.95 5.98
N ASP A 20 -1.42 5.77 5.85
CA ASP A 20 -0.84 4.59 5.24
C ASP A 20 -1.23 3.31 6.01
N ASP A 21 -1.76 3.45 7.24
CA ASP A 21 -2.37 2.37 8.03
C ASP A 21 -3.71 2.83 8.67
N PRO A 22 -4.80 2.90 7.88
CA PRO A 22 -6.05 3.55 8.27
C PRO A 22 -6.75 2.89 9.46
N LYS A 23 -6.42 1.64 9.77
CA LYS A 23 -6.94 0.89 10.93
C LYS A 23 -5.86 0.55 11.96
N SER A 24 -4.64 1.07 11.81
CA SER A 24 -3.50 0.75 12.67
C SER A 24 -3.21 -0.77 12.74
N ILE A 25 -3.57 -1.54 11.70
CA ILE A 25 -3.43 -3.00 11.67
C ILE A 25 -1.95 -3.38 11.66
N ILE A 26 -1.17 -2.73 10.80
CA ILE A 26 0.26 -2.97 10.69
C ILE A 26 0.96 -2.48 11.95
N HIS A 27 0.55 -1.33 12.49
CA HIS A 27 1.05 -0.83 13.77
C HIS A 27 0.83 -1.83 14.90
N GLN A 28 -0.39 -2.36 15.03
CA GLN A 28 -0.72 -3.37 16.03
C GLN A 28 0.09 -4.65 15.84
N MET A 29 0.25 -5.12 14.60
CA MET A 29 0.99 -6.34 14.31
C MET A 29 2.49 -6.25 14.62
N ILE A 30 3.08 -5.05 14.50
CA ILE A 30 4.51 -4.82 14.73
C ILE A 30 4.81 -4.45 16.19
N MET A 31 3.93 -3.66 16.83
CA MET A 31 4.17 -3.06 18.15
C MET A 31 3.43 -3.75 19.29
N MET A 32 2.31 -4.41 19.01
CA MET A 32 1.55 -5.16 20.02
C MET A 32 1.77 -6.65 19.77
N ASP A 33 2.07 -7.39 20.82
CA ASP A 33 2.16 -8.86 20.78
C ASP A 33 0.76 -9.51 20.67
N ALA A 34 -0.16 -8.84 19.97
CA ALA A 34 -1.52 -9.30 19.70
C ALA A 34 -1.54 -10.52 18.76
N VAL A 35 -0.36 -10.97 18.32
CA VAL A 35 -0.04 -12.05 17.38
C VAL A 35 -0.45 -13.44 17.88
N ARG A 36 -1.00 -13.61 19.08
CA ARG A 36 -1.40 -14.98 19.50
C ARG A 36 -2.43 -15.64 18.56
N PHE A 37 -3.16 -14.88 17.72
CA PHE A 37 -4.23 -15.48 16.90
C PHE A 37 -4.35 -15.06 15.43
N THR A 38 -3.68 -13.99 14.97
CA THR A 38 -3.86 -13.52 13.59
C THR A 38 -2.61 -13.80 12.74
N PRO A 39 -2.70 -14.61 11.67
CA PRO A 39 -1.62 -14.80 10.71
C PRO A 39 -1.19 -13.47 10.06
N ALA A 40 0.10 -13.35 9.71
CA ALA A 40 0.64 -12.15 9.08
C ALA A 40 0.03 -11.89 7.69
N GLU A 41 -0.34 -12.96 7.00
CA GLU A 41 -1.03 -12.96 5.71
C GLU A 41 -2.39 -12.24 5.82
N ASP A 42 -3.19 -12.62 6.84
CA ASP A 42 -4.51 -12.05 7.08
C ASP A 42 -4.42 -10.59 7.49
N ALA A 43 -3.41 -10.22 8.28
CA ALA A 43 -3.16 -8.84 8.65
C ALA A 43 -2.85 -7.95 7.44
N ILE A 44 -2.03 -8.45 6.50
CA ILE A 44 -1.70 -7.73 5.25
C ILE A 44 -2.93 -7.59 4.36
N LEU A 45 -3.73 -8.65 4.20
CA LEU A 45 -4.96 -8.59 3.42
C LEU A 45 -5.96 -7.62 4.02
N ALA A 46 -6.18 -7.67 5.33
CA ALA A 46 -7.06 -6.75 6.04
C ALA A 46 -6.59 -5.29 5.91
N TRP A 47 -5.28 -5.07 5.93
CA TRP A 47 -4.68 -3.75 5.70
C TRP A 47 -4.92 -3.26 4.27
N ILE A 48 -4.61 -4.06 3.24
CA ILE A 48 -4.84 -3.69 1.83
C ILE A 48 -6.32 -3.36 1.57
N LEU A 49 -7.24 -4.17 2.11
CA LEU A 49 -8.68 -3.94 1.98
C LEU A 49 -9.18 -2.70 2.75
N SER A 50 -8.39 -2.19 3.69
CA SER A 50 -8.71 -0.97 4.44
C SER A 50 -8.17 0.31 3.80
N LEU A 51 -7.28 0.20 2.81
CA LEU A 51 -6.69 1.35 2.14
C LEU A 51 -7.73 2.10 1.29
N PRO A 52 -7.61 3.43 1.17
CA PRO A 52 -8.39 4.21 0.21
C PRO A 52 -8.13 3.75 -1.23
N ASN A 53 -9.14 3.79 -2.09
CA ASN A 53 -9.03 3.36 -3.49
C ASN A 53 -8.00 4.16 -4.30
N GLU A 54 -7.72 5.39 -3.88
CA GLU A 54 -6.79 6.30 -4.52
C GLU A 54 -5.33 6.06 -4.11
N LEU A 55 -5.09 5.25 -3.07
CA LEU A 55 -3.75 4.99 -2.54
C LEU A 55 -3.20 3.67 -3.08
N ASP A 56 -2.03 3.72 -3.72
CA ASP A 56 -1.32 2.51 -4.17
C ASP A 56 -0.79 1.75 -2.94
N PRO A 57 -1.19 0.48 -2.72
CA PRO A 57 -0.67 -0.34 -1.62
C PRO A 57 0.85 -0.44 -1.61
N ALA A 58 1.52 -0.40 -2.78
CA ALA A 58 2.97 -0.46 -2.85
C ALA A 58 3.63 0.79 -2.26
N LEU A 59 3.07 1.98 -2.53
CA LEU A 59 3.57 3.25 -1.98
C LEU A 59 3.28 3.36 -0.48
N ALA A 60 2.11 2.90 -0.04
CA ALA A 60 1.78 2.84 1.38
C ALA A 60 2.71 1.86 2.12
N ALA A 61 3.01 0.70 1.52
CA ALA A 61 3.94 -0.27 2.08
C ALA A 61 5.36 0.31 2.23
N GLU A 62 5.88 1.01 1.22
CA GLU A 62 7.21 1.64 1.26
C GLU A 62 7.33 2.65 2.42
N ARG A 63 6.31 3.49 2.60
CA ARG A 63 6.27 4.46 3.72
C ARG A 63 6.20 3.77 5.08
N LEU A 64 5.43 2.68 5.17
CA LEU A 64 5.35 1.90 6.40
C LEU A 64 6.66 1.18 6.72
N LEU A 65 7.35 0.64 5.71
CA LEU A 65 8.66 0.03 5.89
C LEU A 65 9.65 1.04 6.46
N ASN A 66 9.77 2.22 5.86
CA ASN A 66 10.66 3.27 6.37
C ASN A 66 10.32 3.69 7.81
N LYS A 67 9.04 3.63 8.21
CA LYS A 67 8.59 3.97 9.57
C LYS A 67 8.94 2.89 10.61
N TYR A 68 9.02 1.63 10.20
CA TYR A 68 9.16 0.49 11.09
C TYR A 68 10.48 -0.29 10.95
N GLU A 69 11.30 -0.02 9.93
CA GLU A 69 12.57 -0.70 9.69
C GLU A 69 13.49 -0.65 10.93
N ASP A 70 13.63 0.52 11.55
CA ASP A 70 14.42 0.70 12.78
C ASP A 70 13.79 0.06 14.03
N LYS A 71 12.46 -0.11 14.01
CA LYS A 71 11.68 -0.63 15.16
C LYS A 71 11.49 -2.14 15.11
N ALA A 72 11.69 -2.75 13.95
CA ALA A 72 11.53 -4.17 13.68
C ALA A 72 12.63 -5.04 14.31
N VAL A 73 13.83 -4.48 14.51
CA VAL A 73 15.02 -5.20 14.98
C VAL A 73 14.82 -5.87 16.34
N LYS A 74 13.81 -5.45 17.12
CA LYS A 74 13.49 -5.99 18.45
C LYS A 74 12.15 -6.73 18.51
N SER A 75 11.51 -6.99 17.37
CA SER A 75 10.14 -7.48 17.32
C SER A 75 10.03 -8.99 17.05
N ASN A 76 8.84 -9.53 17.24
CA ASN A 76 8.51 -10.96 17.22
C ASN A 76 8.47 -11.53 15.79
N GLU A 77 8.49 -12.86 15.67
CA GLU A 77 8.49 -13.56 14.37
C GLU A 77 7.32 -13.13 13.45
N GLY A 78 6.13 -12.90 14.01
CA GLY A 78 4.96 -12.43 13.26
C GLY A 78 5.14 -11.01 12.69
N ALA A 79 5.83 -10.13 13.40
CA ALA A 79 6.14 -8.79 12.92
C ALA A 79 7.16 -8.84 11.76
N LEU A 80 8.17 -9.71 11.86
CA LEU A 80 9.14 -9.93 10.79
C LEU A 80 8.47 -10.49 9.51
N LYS A 81 7.53 -11.42 9.65
CA LYS A 81 6.73 -11.93 8.52
C LYS A 81 5.87 -10.83 7.90
N THR A 82 5.20 -10.03 8.71
CA THR A 82 4.38 -8.90 8.24
C THR A 82 5.24 -7.89 7.46
N LEU A 83 6.43 -7.56 7.96
CA LEU A 83 7.37 -6.69 7.25
C LEU A 83 7.88 -7.31 5.94
N SER A 84 8.11 -8.62 5.92
CA SER A 84 8.47 -9.34 4.68
C SER A 84 7.37 -9.21 3.63
N PHE A 85 6.11 -9.37 4.01
CA PHE A 85 4.98 -9.17 3.11
C PHE A 85 4.79 -7.71 2.68
N LEU A 86 5.04 -6.74 3.56
CA LEU A 86 5.07 -5.32 3.16
C LEU A 86 6.16 -5.06 2.12
N ARG A 87 7.34 -5.64 2.29
CA ARG A 87 8.44 -5.54 1.32
C ARG A 87 8.07 -6.14 -0.03
N GLN A 88 7.41 -7.30 -0.02
CA GLN A 88 6.88 -7.90 -1.25
C GLN A 88 5.82 -6.98 -1.89
N THR A 89 4.92 -6.42 -1.10
CA THR A 89 3.87 -5.50 -1.59
C THR A 89 4.48 -4.26 -2.24
N ALA A 90 5.54 -3.70 -1.65
CA ALA A 90 6.27 -2.56 -2.22
C ALA A 90 6.94 -2.87 -3.57
N GLU A 91 7.30 -4.13 -3.84
CA GLU A 91 7.96 -4.55 -5.09
C GLU A 91 7.00 -4.64 -6.30
N TYR A 92 5.68 -4.59 -6.07
CA TYR A 92 4.67 -4.71 -7.12
C TYR A 92 3.75 -3.47 -7.19
N PRO A 93 4.27 -2.29 -7.54
CA PRO A 93 3.45 -1.10 -7.75
C PRO A 93 2.47 -1.28 -8.89
N GLN A 94 1.38 -0.50 -8.87
CA GLN A 94 0.30 -0.59 -9.87
C GLN A 94 0.81 -0.39 -11.32
N SER A 95 1.89 0.39 -11.48
CA SER A 95 2.61 0.58 -12.74
C SER A 95 3.22 -0.73 -13.29
N ARG A 96 3.67 -1.65 -12.43
CA ARG A 96 4.19 -2.97 -12.80
C ARG A 96 3.04 -3.92 -13.17
N LEU A 97 1.96 -3.94 -12.38
CA LEU A 97 0.80 -4.81 -12.62
C LEU A 97 0.06 -4.47 -13.92
N SER A 98 -0.03 -3.18 -14.27
CA SER A 98 -0.64 -2.73 -15.53
C SER A 98 0.13 -3.18 -16.78
N ARG A 99 1.46 -3.41 -16.69
CA ARG A 99 2.28 -3.96 -17.79
C ARG A 99 2.02 -5.46 -18.00
N CYS A 100 1.75 -6.23 -16.93
CA CYS A 100 1.46 -7.66 -17.04
C CYS A 100 0.14 -7.96 -17.77
N ARG A 101 -0.85 -7.05 -17.73
CA ARG A 101 -2.17 -7.27 -18.34
C ARG A 101 -2.23 -7.08 -19.86
N ARG A 102 -1.23 -6.45 -20.49
CA ARG A 102 -1.27 -6.14 -21.94
C ARG A 102 -0.87 -7.30 -22.85
N ASN A 103 -0.16 -8.31 -22.34
CA ASN A 103 0.46 -9.33 -23.20
C ASN A 103 -0.38 -10.61 -23.42
N SER A 104 -1.60 -10.73 -22.88
CA SER A 104 -2.38 -11.98 -23.04
C SER A 104 -3.27 -12.04 -24.30
N ARG A 105 -3.44 -10.93 -25.05
CA ARG A 105 -4.40 -10.87 -26.18
C ARG A 105 -3.81 -11.14 -27.57
N THR A 106 -2.51 -11.41 -27.71
CA THR A 106 -1.87 -11.54 -29.04
C THR A 106 -1.68 -12.97 -29.54
N ARG A 107 -2.14 -14.02 -28.84
CA ARG A 107 -2.05 -15.42 -29.31
C ARG A 107 -3.39 -16.02 -29.76
N ARG A 108 -4.10 -15.40 -30.69
CA ARG A 108 -5.22 -16.08 -31.38
C ARG A 108 -5.68 -15.42 -32.68
N ARG A 109 -4.78 -15.22 -33.63
CA ARG A 109 -5.14 -15.05 -35.05
C ARG A 109 -3.96 -15.58 -35.87
N TYR A 110 -4.06 -16.82 -36.36
CA TYR A 110 -3.44 -17.35 -37.58
C TYR A 110 -3.73 -18.86 -37.63
N HIS A 111 -4.98 -19.19 -37.98
CA HIS A 111 -5.33 -20.45 -38.63
C HIS A 111 -6.75 -20.32 -39.18
N SER A 112 -6.86 -19.91 -40.44
CA SER A 112 -7.96 -20.18 -41.39
C SER A 112 -7.48 -19.71 -42.75
#